data_AF-D2H762-F1
#
_entry.id   AF-D2H762-F1
#
_cell.length_a   1.000
_cell.length_b   1.000
_cell.length_c   1.000
_cell.angle_alpha   90.00
_cell.angle_beta   90.00
_cell.angle_gamma   90.00
#
_symmetry.space_group_name_H-M   'P 1'
#
loop_
_entity.id
_entity.type
_entity.pdbx_description
1 polymer ?
#
loop_
_entity_poly.entity_id
_entity_poly.type
_entity_poly.pdbx_seq_one_letter_code
_entity_poly.pdbx_strand_id
1 'polypeptide(L)'
;MTDFCKNTNHPTLLLASQELQDGIGQRQTVVRVLNATGEEIIQQSSKTDANILQEKLGSLNLRWQEVCKQLAERKKRLEEQKNILSEFQRDVNEFVLWLEEADNIASIPLEPGNEQQLKEKLEQVKLLAEELPLRQGILKQLNETGGTVLVSAPISPEEQDKLENKLKQTNLQWIKGADLIIDLLFTRTQDHYIHPGGDRLLPPLKIYIIIFLQFGAD
;
A
#
# COMPACT_ATOMS: atom_id res chain seq x y z
N MET A 1 -19.04 13.47 -9.51
CA MET A 1 -19.12 11.99 -9.44
C MET A 1 -17.79 11.47 -8.93
N THR A 2 -17.45 11.77 -7.67
CA THR A 2 -16.15 11.41 -7.08
C THR A 2 -16.36 11.30 -5.58
N ASP A 3 -16.86 10.14 -5.16
CA ASP A 3 -17.10 9.79 -3.76
C ASP A 3 -16.32 8.50 -3.43
N PHE A 4 -15.07 8.43 -3.94
CA PHE A 4 -14.23 7.22 -3.92
C PHE A 4 -13.05 7.30 -2.90
N CYS A 5 -13.09 8.27 -1.98
CA CYS A 5 -12.22 8.30 -0.80
C CYS A 5 -12.87 7.65 0.42
N LYS A 6 -13.69 6.59 0.23
CA LYS A 6 -14.20 5.81 1.35
C LYS A 6 -13.14 4.80 1.77
N ASN A 7 -12.34 5.25 2.74
CA ASN A 7 -11.74 4.46 3.82
C ASN A 7 -12.12 2.97 3.74
N THR A 8 -11.25 2.18 3.12
CA THR A 8 -11.39 0.73 2.98
C THR A 8 -11.11 0.09 4.33
N ASN A 9 -12.13 0.05 5.18
CA ASN A 9 -12.15 -0.82 6.34
C ASN A 9 -12.03 -2.26 5.83
N HIS A 10 -10.87 -2.89 5.97
CA HIS A 10 -10.65 -4.31 5.67
C HIS A 10 -11.52 -5.16 6.58
N PRO A 11 -12.71 -5.60 6.14
CA PRO A 11 -13.69 -6.23 7.04
C PRO A 11 -13.12 -7.55 7.55
N THR A 12 -12.44 -8.30 6.67
CA THR A 12 -11.81 -9.58 7.00
C THR A 12 -10.72 -9.43 8.07
N LEU A 13 -9.81 -8.46 7.94
CA LEU A 13 -8.76 -8.21 8.93
C LEU A 13 -9.31 -7.62 10.24
N LEU A 14 -10.31 -6.75 10.14
CA LEU A 14 -10.98 -6.15 11.30
C LEU A 14 -11.72 -7.22 12.11
N LEU A 15 -12.47 -8.09 11.43
CA LEU A 15 -13.16 -9.23 12.05
C LEU A 15 -12.15 -10.18 12.68
N ALA A 16 -11.07 -10.54 11.99
CA ALA A 16 -10.05 -11.42 12.54
C ALA A 16 -9.36 -10.84 13.78
N SER A 17 -9.11 -9.52 13.82
CA SER A 17 -8.57 -8.85 15.02
C SER A 17 -9.59 -8.81 16.16
N GLN A 18 -10.86 -8.57 15.86
CA GLN A 18 -11.97 -8.52 16.82
C GLN A 18 -12.23 -9.90 17.46
N GLU A 19 -12.37 -10.94 16.64
CA GLU A 19 -12.58 -12.33 17.10
C GLU A 19 -11.44 -12.79 18.02
N LEU A 20 -10.21 -12.40 17.71
CA LEU A 20 -9.06 -12.70 18.54
C LEU A 20 -9.15 -11.99 19.90
N GLN A 21 -9.59 -10.73 19.94
CA GLN A 21 -9.77 -9.98 21.20
C GLN A 21 -10.87 -10.57 22.06
N ASP A 22 -12.02 -10.90 21.47
CA ASP A 22 -13.16 -11.47 22.18
C ASP A 22 -12.80 -12.86 22.75
N GLY A 23 -12.12 -13.69 21.95
CA GLY A 23 -11.63 -15.00 22.36
C GLY A 23 -10.65 -14.95 23.54
N ILE A 24 -9.76 -13.96 23.58
CA ILE A 24 -8.85 -13.73 24.73
C ILE A 24 -9.67 -13.34 25.97
N GLY A 25 -10.56 -12.35 25.84
CA GLY A 25 -11.33 -11.83 26.96
C GLY A 25 -12.21 -12.88 27.64
N GLN A 26 -12.87 -13.72 26.83
CA GLN A 26 -13.71 -14.80 27.34
C GLN A 26 -12.87 -15.84 28.12
N ARG A 27 -11.75 -16.28 27.55
CA ARG A 27 -10.89 -17.29 28.20
C ARG A 27 -10.16 -16.75 29.42
N GLN A 28 -9.79 -15.47 29.43
CA GLN A 28 -9.18 -14.81 30.60
C GLN A 28 -10.16 -14.73 31.78
N THR A 29 -11.46 -14.60 31.50
CA THR A 29 -12.50 -14.64 32.52
C THR A 29 -12.62 -16.04 33.12
N VAL A 30 -12.64 -17.08 32.28
CA VAL A 30 -12.69 -18.49 32.73
C VAL A 30 -11.50 -18.83 33.63
N VAL A 31 -10.27 -18.46 33.25
CA VAL A 31 -9.07 -18.74 34.05
C VAL A 31 -9.10 -17.98 35.39
N ARG A 32 -9.60 -16.75 35.43
CA ARG A 32 -9.80 -16.01 36.69
C ARG A 32 -10.77 -16.70 37.62
N VAL A 33 -11.93 -17.11 37.12
CA VAL A 33 -12.95 -17.83 37.92
C VAL A 33 -12.40 -19.15 38.45
N LEU A 34 -11.69 -19.89 37.61
CA LEU A 34 -11.14 -21.20 37.98
C LEU A 34 -10.02 -21.08 39.02
N ASN A 35 -9.16 -20.06 38.93
CA ASN A 35 -8.18 -19.77 39.98
C ASN A 35 -8.85 -19.38 41.30
N ALA A 36 -9.86 -18.49 41.27
CA ALA A 36 -10.57 -18.07 42.48
C ALA A 36 -11.26 -19.26 43.19
N THR A 37 -11.97 -20.08 42.41
CA THR A 37 -12.64 -21.30 42.91
C THR A 37 -11.62 -22.31 43.44
N GLY A 38 -10.49 -22.47 42.73
CA GLY A 38 -9.41 -23.35 43.15
C GLY A 38 -8.79 -22.95 44.48
N GLU A 39 -8.58 -21.64 44.69
CA GLU A 39 -8.05 -21.09 45.94
C GLU A 39 -9.00 -21.36 47.13
N GLU A 40 -10.31 -21.20 46.94
CA GLU A 40 -11.32 -21.52 47.96
C GLU A 40 -11.29 -23.01 48.35
N ILE A 41 -11.17 -23.90 47.36
CA ILE A 41 -11.11 -25.35 47.60
C ILE A 41 -9.82 -25.72 48.35
N ILE A 42 -8.68 -25.12 47.98
CA ILE A 42 -7.39 -25.34 48.65
C ILE A 42 -7.49 -25.03 50.15
N GLN A 43 -8.18 -23.94 50.53
CA GLN A 43 -8.34 -23.53 51.93
C GLN A 43 -9.12 -24.52 52.79
N GLN A 44 -10.01 -25.33 52.19
CA GLN A 44 -10.88 -26.28 52.87
C GLN A 44 -10.39 -27.73 52.76
N SER A 45 -9.29 -27.96 52.04
CA SER A 45 -8.80 -29.29 51.68
C SER A 45 -7.75 -29.84 52.65
N SER A 46 -7.56 -31.15 52.61
CA SER A 46 -6.40 -31.78 53.26
C SER A 46 -5.09 -31.24 52.65
N LYS A 47 -3.98 -31.28 53.41
CA LYS A 47 -2.68 -30.80 52.92
C LYS A 47 -2.25 -31.48 51.61
N THR A 48 -2.55 -32.77 51.46
CA THR A 48 -2.22 -33.53 50.25
C THR A 48 -3.05 -33.06 49.06
N ASP A 49 -4.37 -32.91 49.22
CA ASP A 49 -5.26 -32.47 48.14
C ASP A 49 -5.01 -31.02 47.74
N ALA A 50 -4.73 -30.15 48.72
CA ALA A 50 -4.33 -28.77 48.52
C ALA A 50 -3.06 -28.68 47.64
N ASN A 51 -2.02 -29.46 47.95
CA ASN A 51 -0.79 -29.49 47.17
C ASN A 51 -1.02 -29.95 45.72
N ILE A 52 -1.83 -31.00 45.52
CA ILE A 52 -2.15 -31.52 44.18
C ILE A 52 -2.92 -30.46 43.36
N LEU A 53 -3.91 -29.79 43.98
CA LEU A 53 -4.70 -28.77 43.31
C LEU A 53 -3.85 -27.54 42.96
N GLN A 54 -2.95 -27.13 43.86
CA GLN A 54 -2.02 -26.02 43.62
C GLN A 54 -1.07 -26.30 42.44
N GLU A 55 -0.55 -27.52 42.32
CA GLU A 55 0.27 -27.94 41.17
C GLU A 55 -0.53 -27.88 39.85
N LYS A 56 -1.77 -28.38 39.85
CA LYS A 56 -2.66 -28.34 38.68
C LYS A 56 -3.00 -26.91 38.24
N LEU A 57 -3.31 -26.02 39.20
CA LEU A 57 -3.56 -24.60 38.93
C LEU A 57 -2.29 -23.91 38.39
N GLY A 58 -1.13 -24.20 38.99
CA GLY A 58 0.16 -23.71 38.51
C GLY A 58 0.42 -24.10 37.05
N SER A 59 0.26 -25.39 36.71
CA SER A 59 0.42 -25.89 35.34
C SER A 59 -0.56 -25.23 34.36
N LEU A 60 -1.83 -25.08 34.74
CA LEU A 60 -2.82 -24.41 33.91
C LEU A 60 -2.47 -22.94 33.66
N ASN A 61 -2.03 -22.22 34.70
CA ASN A 61 -1.64 -20.82 34.59
C ASN A 61 -0.42 -20.63 33.70
N LEU A 62 0.58 -21.51 33.79
CA LEU A 62 1.73 -21.50 32.87
C LEU A 62 1.29 -21.71 31.42
N ARG A 63 0.43 -22.69 31.17
CA ARG A 63 -0.09 -22.95 29.81
C ARG A 63 -0.93 -21.78 29.29
N TRP A 64 -1.71 -21.14 30.16
CA TRP A 64 -2.49 -19.95 29.83
C TRP A 64 -1.60 -18.75 29.50
N GLN A 65 -0.51 -18.53 30.24
CA GLN A 65 0.48 -17.49 29.94
C GLN A 65 1.09 -17.68 28.55
N GLU A 66 1.45 -18.92 28.18
CA GLU A 66 1.99 -19.21 26.86
C GLU A 66 0.95 -18.93 25.74
N VAL A 67 -0.31 -19.32 25.95
CA VAL A 67 -1.40 -18.99 25.02
C VAL A 67 -1.57 -17.47 24.88
N CYS A 68 -1.54 -16.72 25.99
CA CYS A 68 -1.61 -15.26 25.95
C CYS A 68 -0.45 -14.65 25.15
N LYS A 69 0.77 -15.17 25.32
CA LYS A 69 1.95 -14.71 24.58
C LYS A 69 1.79 -14.96 23.08
N GLN A 70 1.39 -16.16 22.67
CA GLN A 70 1.16 -16.48 21.26
C GLN A 70 0.04 -15.64 20.65
N LEU A 71 -1.04 -15.39 21.40
CA LEU A 71 -2.15 -14.54 20.95
C LEU A 71 -1.73 -13.08 20.83
N ALA A 72 -0.93 -12.55 21.75
CA ALA A 72 -0.40 -11.19 21.66
C ALA A 72 0.48 -11.01 20.41
N GLU A 73 1.33 -11.99 20.09
CA GLU A 73 2.14 -12.00 18.88
C GLU A 73 1.28 -12.06 17.61
N ARG A 74 0.24 -12.92 17.60
CA ARG A 74 -0.71 -13.00 16.48
C ARG A 74 -1.47 -11.68 16.30
N LYS A 75 -1.91 -11.04 17.39
CA LYS A 75 -2.56 -9.73 17.36
C LYS A 75 -1.65 -8.68 16.74
N LYS A 76 -0.40 -8.60 17.23
CA LYS A 76 0.59 -7.65 16.73
C LYS A 76 0.78 -7.79 15.22
N ARG A 77 0.93 -9.02 14.74
CA ARG A 77 1.09 -9.32 13.31
C ARG A 77 -0.12 -8.89 12.48
N LEU A 78 -1.33 -9.15 12.96
CA LEU A 78 -2.56 -8.74 12.25
C LEU A 78 -2.69 -7.22 12.15
N GLU A 79 -2.37 -6.48 13.22
CA GLU A 79 -2.39 -5.02 13.20
C GLU A 79 -1.29 -4.45 12.28
N GLU A 80 -0.11 -5.05 12.26
CA GLU A 80 0.97 -4.68 11.34
C GLU A 80 0.56 -4.88 9.87
N GLN A 81 -0.03 -6.05 9.56
CA GLN A 81 -0.55 -6.34 8.21
C GLN A 81 -1.66 -5.37 7.80
N LYS A 82 -2.56 -5.03 8.72
CA LYS A 82 -3.61 -4.04 8.49
C LYS A 82 -3.03 -2.65 8.19
N ASN A 83 -2.01 -2.23 8.94
CA ASN A 83 -1.37 -0.93 8.72
C ASN A 83 -0.68 -0.87 7.35
N ILE A 84 0.13 -1.88 7.01
CA ILE A 84 0.82 -1.97 5.73
C ILE A 84 -0.17 -1.93 4.57
N LEU A 85 -1.26 -2.69 4.66
CA LEU A 85 -2.28 -2.73 3.61
C LEU A 85 -3.03 -1.39 3.48
N SER A 86 -3.30 -0.71 4.60
CA SER A 86 -3.95 0.61 4.61
C SER A 86 -3.05 1.67 3.97
N GLU A 87 -1.76 1.65 4.31
CA GLU A 87 -0.75 2.54 3.70
C GLU A 87 -0.62 2.27 2.21
N PHE A 88 -0.46 1.00 1.80
CA PHE A 88 -0.40 0.61 0.40
C PHE A 88 -1.61 1.13 -0.40
N GLN A 89 -2.82 0.95 0.12
CA GLN A 89 -4.02 1.42 -0.55
C GLN A 89 -4.09 2.94 -0.67
N ARG A 90 -3.70 3.67 0.38
CA ARG A 90 -3.60 5.13 0.35
C ARG A 90 -2.61 5.58 -0.70
N ASP A 91 -1.43 4.99 -0.72
CA ASP A 91 -0.34 5.41 -1.57
C ASP A 91 -0.64 5.07 -3.05
N VAL A 92 -1.29 3.93 -3.33
CA VAL A 92 -1.81 3.62 -4.69
C VAL A 92 -2.89 4.63 -5.10
N ASN A 93 -3.81 4.99 -4.21
CA ASN A 93 -4.83 6.00 -4.52
C ASN A 93 -4.22 7.36 -4.85
N GLU A 94 -3.28 7.83 -4.05
CA GLU A 94 -2.58 9.09 -4.27
C GLU A 94 -1.84 9.08 -5.61
N PHE A 95 -1.18 7.96 -5.94
CA PHE A 95 -0.50 7.81 -7.21
C PHE A 95 -1.46 7.81 -8.41
N VAL A 96 -2.62 7.15 -8.29
CA VAL A 96 -3.67 7.20 -9.33
C VAL A 96 -4.20 8.62 -9.52
N LEU A 97 -4.43 9.37 -8.44
CA LEU A 97 -4.86 10.77 -8.55
C LEU A 97 -3.83 11.63 -9.28
N TRP A 98 -2.54 11.42 -8.99
CA TRP A 98 -1.47 12.10 -9.72
C TRP A 98 -1.45 11.71 -11.20
N LEU A 99 -1.65 10.43 -11.53
CA LEU A 99 -1.75 9.97 -12.93
C LEU A 99 -2.91 10.62 -13.67
N GLU A 100 -4.06 10.77 -13.02
CA GLU A 100 -5.23 11.45 -13.59
C GLU A 100 -4.94 12.93 -13.86
N GLU A 101 -4.27 13.62 -12.94
CA GLU A 101 -3.86 15.02 -13.14
C GLU A 101 -2.85 15.15 -14.29
N ALA A 102 -1.86 14.26 -14.34
CA ALA A 102 -0.87 14.23 -15.41
C ALA A 102 -1.52 13.98 -16.78
N ASP A 103 -2.49 13.07 -16.87
CA ASP A 103 -3.24 12.78 -18.10
C ASP A 103 -4.11 13.97 -18.53
N ASN A 104 -4.78 14.65 -17.59
CA ASN A 104 -5.54 15.87 -17.86
C ASN A 104 -4.63 16.97 -18.40
N ILE A 105 -3.47 17.17 -17.78
CA ILE A 105 -2.47 18.12 -18.28
C ILE A 105 -1.99 17.67 -19.67
N ALA A 106 -1.76 16.40 -19.94
CA ALA A 106 -1.29 16.01 -21.27
C ALA A 106 -2.38 16.11 -22.37
N SER A 107 -3.65 15.94 -22.01
CA SER A 107 -4.77 15.77 -22.96
C SER A 107 -5.53 17.04 -23.34
N ILE A 108 -5.36 18.16 -22.63
CA ILE A 108 -6.10 19.42 -22.94
C ILE A 108 -5.73 19.93 -24.36
N PRO A 109 -6.72 20.09 -25.26
CA PRO A 109 -6.49 20.64 -26.60
C PRO A 109 -6.04 22.10 -26.53
N LEU A 110 -5.07 22.46 -27.37
CA LEU A 110 -4.63 23.85 -27.53
C LEU A 110 -5.49 24.57 -28.56
N GLU A 111 -5.84 25.82 -28.27
CA GLU A 111 -6.49 26.68 -29.25
C GLU A 111 -5.47 27.20 -30.29
N PRO A 112 -5.76 27.08 -31.61
CA PRO A 112 -4.88 27.60 -32.64
C PRO A 112 -4.66 29.11 -32.51
N GLY A 113 -3.40 29.53 -32.43
CA GLY A 113 -3.01 30.95 -32.31
C GLY A 113 -2.93 31.49 -30.88
N ASN A 114 -3.24 30.69 -29.85
CA ASN A 114 -3.08 31.09 -28.47
C ASN A 114 -1.68 30.74 -27.93
N GLU A 115 -0.70 31.60 -28.21
CA GLU A 115 0.70 31.41 -27.78
C GLU A 115 0.86 31.37 -26.26
N GLN A 116 0.02 32.09 -25.52
CA GLN A 116 0.08 32.13 -24.05
C GLN A 116 -0.32 30.78 -23.46
N GLN A 117 -1.44 30.22 -23.92
CA GLN A 117 -1.89 28.89 -23.51
C GLN A 117 -0.85 27.82 -23.84
N LEU A 118 -0.21 27.92 -25.01
CA LEU A 118 0.87 27.00 -25.39
C LEU A 118 2.08 27.09 -24.45
N LYS A 119 2.52 28.29 -24.07
CA LYS A 119 3.64 28.48 -23.13
C LYS A 119 3.31 27.92 -21.76
N GLU A 120 2.13 28.25 -21.22
CA GLU A 120 1.66 27.72 -19.93
C GLU A 120 1.61 26.19 -19.95
N LYS A 121 1.14 25.61 -21.06
CA LYS A 121 1.07 24.16 -21.22
C LYS A 121 2.44 23.50 -21.27
N LEU A 122 3.38 24.13 -21.97
CA LEU A 122 4.75 23.64 -22.06
C LEU A 122 5.42 23.64 -20.68
N GLU A 123 5.24 24.70 -19.89
CA GLU A 123 5.76 24.76 -18.52
C GLU A 123 5.16 23.68 -17.62
N GLN A 124 3.84 23.43 -17.71
CA GLN A 124 3.20 22.33 -16.97
C GLN A 124 3.76 20.95 -17.35
N VAL A 125 3.95 20.69 -18.65
CA VAL A 125 4.50 19.41 -19.13
C VAL A 125 5.97 19.23 -18.71
N LYS A 126 6.76 20.32 -18.67
CA LYS A 126 8.13 20.28 -18.13
C LYS A 126 8.16 19.91 -16.66
N LEU A 127 7.30 20.53 -15.84
CA LEU A 127 7.19 20.22 -14.42
C LEU A 127 6.81 18.75 -14.20
N LEU A 128 5.85 18.22 -14.97
CA LEU A 128 5.50 16.81 -14.92
C LEU A 128 6.69 15.91 -15.26
N ALA A 129 7.49 16.28 -16.26
CA ALA A 129 8.67 15.51 -16.65
C ALA A 129 9.77 15.53 -15.57
N GLU A 130 9.93 16.63 -14.85
CA GLU A 130 10.84 16.73 -13.70
C GLU A 130 10.39 15.85 -12.53
N GLU A 131 9.08 15.64 -12.36
CA GLU A 131 8.53 14.74 -11.34
C GLU A 131 8.68 13.25 -11.68
N LEU A 132 8.86 12.87 -12.95
CA LEU A 132 8.86 11.47 -13.38
C LEU A 132 9.85 10.57 -12.60
N PRO A 133 11.12 10.95 -12.38
CA PRO A 133 12.05 10.09 -11.65
C PRO A 133 11.59 9.80 -10.20
N LEU A 134 11.06 10.82 -9.53
CA LEU A 134 10.53 10.67 -8.17
C LEU A 134 9.31 9.73 -8.17
N ARG A 135 8.39 9.92 -9.12
CA ARG A 135 7.18 9.11 -9.25
C ARG A 135 7.48 7.67 -9.65
N GLN A 136 8.51 7.44 -10.46
CA GLN A 136 9.00 6.10 -10.76
C GLN A 136 9.50 5.37 -9.49
N GLY A 137 10.21 6.08 -8.62
CA GLY A 137 10.64 5.54 -7.32
C GLY A 137 9.44 5.13 -6.46
N ILE A 138 8.40 5.97 -6.39
CA ILE A 138 7.16 5.65 -5.67
C ILE A 138 6.47 4.42 -6.28
N LEU A 139 6.37 4.33 -7.60
CA LEU A 139 5.76 3.17 -8.27
C LEU A 139 6.51 1.87 -7.98
N LYS A 140 7.85 1.91 -7.90
CA LYS A 140 8.66 0.75 -7.51
C LYS A 140 8.32 0.31 -6.09
N GLN A 141 8.27 1.25 -5.14
CA GLN A 141 7.87 0.96 -3.76
C GLN A 141 6.46 0.38 -3.69
N LEU A 142 5.50 0.95 -4.43
CA LEU A 142 4.13 0.41 -4.51
C LEU A 142 4.11 -1.04 -5.01
N ASN A 143 4.92 -1.37 -6.01
CA ASN A 143 5.01 -2.75 -6.51
C ASN A 143 5.64 -3.71 -5.48
N GLU A 144 6.67 -3.29 -4.76
CA GLU A 144 7.32 -4.07 -3.70
C GLU A 144 6.36 -4.31 -2.51
N THR A 145 5.71 -3.25 -2.03
CA THR A 145 4.71 -3.35 -0.96
C THR A 145 3.50 -4.17 -1.40
N GLY A 146 3.02 -3.96 -2.63
CA GLY A 146 1.92 -4.73 -3.21
C GLY A 146 2.23 -6.23 -3.27
N GLY A 147 3.43 -6.62 -3.73
CA GLY A 147 3.87 -8.01 -3.74
C GLY A 147 3.91 -8.63 -2.33
N THR A 148 4.32 -7.86 -1.33
CA THR A 148 4.34 -8.32 0.07
C THR A 148 2.93 -8.50 0.62
N VAL A 149 2.06 -7.51 0.42
CA VAL A 149 0.69 -7.49 0.96
C VAL A 149 -0.17 -8.56 0.32
N LEU A 150 -0.08 -8.75 -1.01
CA LEU A 150 -0.85 -9.76 -1.74
C LEU A 150 -0.50 -11.20 -1.34
N VAL A 151 0.69 -11.43 -0.77
CA VAL A 151 1.15 -12.75 -0.33
C VAL A 151 0.92 -12.98 1.16
N SER A 152 1.06 -11.95 1.99
CA SER A 152 1.15 -12.11 3.45
C SER A 152 -0.10 -11.69 4.23
N ALA A 153 -0.97 -10.86 3.67
CA ALA A 153 -2.17 -10.41 4.35
C ALA A 153 -3.30 -11.45 4.22
N PRO A 154 -3.96 -11.87 5.31
CA PRO A 154 -5.12 -12.75 5.24
C PRO A 154 -6.38 -11.95 4.81
N ILE A 155 -6.38 -11.47 3.57
CA ILE A 155 -7.50 -10.78 2.92
C ILE A 155 -8.31 -11.77 2.07
N SER A 156 -9.56 -11.43 1.77
CA SER A 156 -10.39 -12.31 0.94
C SER A 156 -9.86 -12.36 -0.51
N PRO A 157 -10.07 -13.47 -1.25
CA PRO A 157 -9.65 -13.56 -2.65
C PRO A 157 -10.20 -12.43 -3.52
N GLU A 158 -11.44 -12.00 -3.26
CA GLU A 158 -12.05 -10.88 -3.98
C GLU A 158 -11.34 -9.54 -3.72
N GLU A 159 -10.95 -9.27 -2.47
CA GLU A 159 -10.17 -8.07 -2.12
C GLU A 159 -8.77 -8.12 -2.73
N GLN A 160 -8.15 -9.30 -2.73
CA GLN A 160 -6.85 -9.55 -3.33
C GLN A 160 -6.89 -9.27 -4.83
N ASP A 161 -7.85 -9.84 -5.55
CA ASP A 161 -8.04 -9.62 -6.98
C ASP A 161 -8.28 -8.14 -7.31
N LYS A 162 -9.09 -7.44 -6.50
CA LYS A 162 -9.34 -6.00 -6.66
C LYS A 162 -8.06 -5.19 -6.50
N LEU A 163 -7.24 -5.48 -5.49
CA LEU A 163 -5.98 -4.79 -5.24
C LEU A 163 -4.94 -5.07 -6.32
N GLU A 164 -4.82 -6.32 -6.74
CA GLU A 164 -3.91 -6.73 -7.80
C GLU A 164 -4.29 -6.07 -9.14
N ASN A 165 -5.57 -6.10 -9.50
CA ASN A 165 -6.06 -5.45 -10.72
C ASN A 165 -5.82 -3.94 -10.69
N LYS A 166 -6.03 -3.30 -9.54
CA LYS A 166 -5.76 -1.87 -9.37
C LYS A 166 -4.28 -1.55 -9.53
N LEU A 167 -3.39 -2.34 -8.93
CA LEU A 167 -1.94 -2.16 -9.09
C LEU A 167 -1.50 -2.36 -10.54
N LYS A 168 -2.04 -3.38 -11.23
CA LYS A 168 -1.79 -3.60 -12.67
C LYS A 168 -2.27 -2.42 -13.52
N GLN A 169 -3.48 -1.92 -13.27
CA GLN A 169 -4.01 -0.75 -13.98
C GLN A 169 -3.16 0.50 -13.74
N THR A 170 -2.73 0.72 -12.50
CA THR A 170 -1.86 1.85 -12.11
C THR A 170 -0.53 1.81 -12.87
N ASN A 171 0.10 0.63 -12.95
CA ASN A 171 1.32 0.43 -13.74
C ASN A 171 1.10 0.71 -15.24
N LEU A 172 -0.03 0.27 -15.80
CA LEU A 172 -0.36 0.53 -17.21
C LEU A 172 -0.60 2.02 -17.49
N GLN A 173 -1.29 2.72 -16.59
CA GLN A 173 -1.51 4.16 -16.71
C GLN A 173 -0.20 4.94 -16.60
N TRP A 174 0.69 4.54 -15.70
CA TRP A 174 2.03 5.11 -15.60
C TRP A 174 2.79 5.03 -16.92
N ILE A 175 2.87 3.84 -17.53
CA ILE A 175 3.58 3.65 -18.79
C ILE A 175 3.01 4.58 -19.87
N LYS A 176 1.68 4.57 -20.04
CA LYS A 176 1.00 5.42 -21.03
C LYS A 176 1.23 6.91 -20.79
N GLY A 177 1.12 7.35 -19.54
CA GLY A 177 1.31 8.76 -19.16
C GLY A 177 2.74 9.23 -19.34
N ALA A 178 3.72 8.41 -18.93
CA ALA A 178 5.14 8.70 -19.13
C ALA A 178 5.49 8.78 -20.63
N ASP A 179 5.03 7.83 -21.43
CA ASP A 179 5.22 7.84 -22.89
C ASP A 179 4.64 9.12 -23.52
N LEU A 180 3.42 9.51 -23.13
CA LEU A 180 2.76 10.70 -23.63
C LEU A 180 3.53 11.99 -23.26
N ILE A 181 4.00 12.12 -22.02
CA ILE A 181 4.79 13.27 -21.56
C ILE A 181 6.10 13.36 -22.37
N ILE A 182 6.79 12.23 -22.57
CA ILE A 182 8.03 12.16 -23.35
C ILE A 182 7.77 12.55 -24.81
N ASP A 183 6.70 12.06 -25.42
CA ASP A 183 6.34 12.37 -26.81
C ASP A 183 5.95 13.85 -27.00
N LEU A 184 5.26 14.46 -26.04
CA LEU A 184 4.91 15.88 -26.07
C LEU A 184 6.14 16.78 -25.97
N LEU A 185 7.13 16.40 -25.17
CA LEU A 185 8.41 17.12 -25.09
C LEU A 185 9.23 16.94 -26.37
N PHE A 186 9.25 15.74 -26.96
CA PHE A 186 10.02 15.46 -28.17
C PHE A 186 9.44 16.16 -29.41
N THR A 187 8.13 16.06 -29.62
CA THR A 187 7.45 16.69 -30.77
C THR A 187 7.63 18.22 -30.72
N ARG A 188 7.53 18.82 -29.53
CA ARG A 188 7.64 20.28 -29.38
C ARG A 188 9.07 20.83 -29.38
N THR A 189 10.06 20.01 -29.02
CA THR A 189 11.49 20.39 -29.20
C THR A 189 11.91 20.36 -30.67
N GLN A 190 11.24 19.59 -31.53
CA GLN A 190 11.46 19.64 -32.98
C GLN A 190 10.88 20.90 -33.65
N ASP A 191 9.77 21.46 -33.15
CA ASP A 191 9.17 22.69 -33.71
C ASP A 191 10.04 23.94 -33.50
N HIS A 192 10.93 23.94 -32.52
CA HIS A 192 11.84 25.05 -32.24
C HIS A 192 13.16 25.04 -33.04
N TYR A 193 13.39 24.05 -33.91
CA TYR A 193 14.61 23.90 -34.71
C TYR A 193 14.31 23.58 -36.18
N ILE A 194 13.47 24.39 -36.85
CA ILE A 194 13.48 24.45 -38.31
C ILE A 194 14.48 25.54 -38.74
N HIS A 195 15.73 25.14 -38.96
CA HIS A 195 16.68 25.96 -39.72
C HIS A 195 16.31 25.91 -41.23
N PRO A 196 16.42 27.02 -41.97
CA PRO A 196 16.22 27.04 -43.41
C PRO A 196 17.41 26.35 -44.09
N GLY A 197 17.37 25.02 -44.16
CA GLY A 197 18.47 24.24 -44.72
C GLY A 197 18.45 22.78 -44.31
N GLY A 198 17.38 22.06 -44.65
CA GLY A 198 17.41 20.67 -45.15
C GLY A 198 18.01 19.51 -44.36
N ASP A 199 18.78 19.70 -43.28
CA ASP A 199 19.48 18.60 -42.61
C ASP A 199 18.79 18.24 -41.29
N ARG A 200 18.06 17.12 -41.30
CA ARG A 200 17.55 16.47 -40.09
C ARG A 200 18.69 15.79 -39.35
N LEU A 201 19.31 16.49 -38.42
CA LEU A 201 20.25 15.93 -37.46
C LEU A 201 19.64 15.99 -36.05
N LEU A 202 18.97 14.91 -35.63
CA LEU A 202 18.74 14.60 -34.21
C LEU A 202 18.65 13.07 -34.06
N PRO A 203 19.66 12.44 -33.45
CA PRO A 203 19.34 11.69 -32.23
C PRO A 203 20.50 11.70 -31.23
N PRO A 204 20.36 12.40 -30.09
CA PRO A 204 20.93 11.84 -28.85
C PRO A 204 20.01 11.92 -27.62
N LEU A 205 19.09 12.89 -27.55
CA LEU A 205 18.29 13.12 -26.34
C LEU A 205 17.19 12.06 -26.12
N LYS A 206 16.60 11.55 -27.20
CA LYS A 206 15.55 10.50 -27.13
C LYS A 206 16.08 9.21 -26.49
N ILE A 207 17.31 8.85 -26.85
CA ILE A 207 18.00 7.68 -26.29
C ILE A 207 18.41 7.96 -24.84
N TYR A 208 18.90 9.17 -24.54
CA TYR A 208 19.31 9.52 -23.18
C TYR A 208 18.15 9.54 -22.18
N ILE A 209 17.00 10.13 -22.53
CA ILE A 209 15.83 10.21 -21.65
C ILE A 209 15.17 8.83 -21.48
N ILE A 210 15.04 8.05 -22.56
CA ILE A 210 14.53 6.67 -22.48
C ILE A 210 15.48 5.80 -21.65
N ILE A 211 16.80 5.88 -21.84
CA ILE A 211 17.76 5.11 -21.03
C ILE A 211 17.74 5.57 -19.56
N PHE A 212 17.65 6.87 -19.30
CA PHE A 212 17.63 7.42 -17.93
C PHE A 212 16.35 7.05 -17.18
N LEU A 213 15.20 6.96 -17.86
CA LEU A 213 13.92 6.56 -17.27
C LEU A 213 13.72 5.04 -17.23
N GLN A 214 14.24 4.27 -18.20
CA GLN A 214 14.07 2.82 -18.22
C GLN A 214 15.08 2.10 -17.31
N PHE A 215 16.27 2.69 -17.11
CA PHE A 215 17.40 2.04 -16.40
C PHE A 215 17.93 2.81 -15.18
N GLY A 216 17.43 4.01 -14.87
CA GLY A 216 17.62 4.75 -13.61
C GLY A 216 18.99 4.62 -12.92
N ALA A 217 19.81 5.67 -13.05
CA ALA A 217 21.09 5.93 -12.38
C ALA A 217 21.43 4.99 -11.19
N ASP A 218 22.36 4.06 -11.44
CA ASP A 218 23.12 3.37 -10.38
C ASP A 218 23.88 4.37 -9.48
#